data_AF-A0A6P7F3G8-F1
#
_entry.id   AF-A0A6P7F3G8-F1
#
_cell.length_a   1.000
_cell.length_b   1.000
_cell.length_c   1.000
_cell.angle_alpha   90.00
_cell.angle_beta   90.00
_cell.angle_gamma   90.00
#
_symmetry.space_group_name_H-M   'P 1'
#
loop_
_entity.id
_entity.type
_entity.pdbx_description
1 polymer ?
#
loop_
_entity_poly.entity_id
_entity_poly.type
_entity_poly.pdbx_seq_one_letter_code
_entity_poly.pdbx_strand_id
1 'polypeptide(L)'
;MTDQQVIKIESDDENDNANENNGTNDEVVMTVQYTNEQRIVSAVWMHEKRFNKQSLEDIRKNFQIRFKIPAPNTKTLEQWEEQLFSKGKIVTDEKGEVIGDNENSIDQLSDENSSDEDVSD
;
A
#
# COMPACT_ATOMS: atom_id res chain seq x y z
N MET A 1 44.08 -8.23 -39.35
CA MET A 1 42.75 -8.75 -39.74
C MET A 1 41.81 -8.50 -38.58
N THR A 2 40.96 -7.48 -38.72
CA THR A 2 39.70 -7.33 -37.99
C THR A 2 38.92 -6.23 -38.71
N ASP A 3 37.88 -6.65 -39.42
CA ASP A 3 36.96 -5.79 -40.17
C ASP A 3 36.04 -5.05 -39.19
N GLN A 4 36.00 -3.73 -39.24
CA GLN A 4 34.93 -2.92 -38.63
C GLN A 4 33.85 -2.69 -39.67
N GLN A 5 32.70 -3.33 -39.47
CA GLN A 5 31.51 -3.10 -40.27
C GLN A 5 30.76 -1.85 -39.79
N VAL A 6 30.38 -1.05 -40.78
CA VAL A 6 29.70 0.23 -40.75
C VAL A 6 28.21 0.03 -40.45
N ILE A 7 27.62 0.84 -39.58
CA ILE A 7 26.16 1.01 -39.50
C ILE A 7 25.85 2.47 -39.79
N LYS A 8 25.35 2.73 -41.00
CA LYS A 8 24.69 4.00 -41.39
C LYS A 8 23.28 3.98 -40.81
N ILE A 9 22.92 5.02 -40.07
CA ILE A 9 21.54 5.30 -39.70
C ILE A 9 21.04 6.30 -40.76
N GLU A 10 20.23 5.81 -41.69
CA GLU A 10 19.44 6.64 -42.59
C GLU A 10 18.14 7.00 -41.86
N SER A 11 17.85 8.29 -41.82
CA SER A 11 16.65 8.90 -41.24
C SER A 11 15.76 9.35 -42.39
N ASP A 12 14.63 8.68 -42.57
CA ASP A 12 13.57 9.09 -43.49
C ASP A 12 12.33 9.48 -42.69
N ASP A 13 12.04 10.78 -42.71
CA ASP A 13 10.76 11.38 -42.36
C ASP A 13 9.77 11.13 -43.50
N GLU A 14 8.75 10.29 -43.30
CA GLU A 14 7.49 10.39 -44.05
C GLU A 14 6.29 10.22 -43.12
N ASN A 15 5.61 11.34 -42.90
CA ASN A 15 4.34 11.50 -42.24
C ASN A 15 3.24 11.40 -43.31
N ASP A 16 2.45 10.33 -43.30
CA ASP A 16 1.15 10.30 -43.97
C ASP A 16 0.06 9.78 -43.03
N ASN A 17 -0.79 10.74 -42.67
CA ASN A 17 -2.00 10.63 -41.90
C ASN A 17 -3.09 9.89 -42.70
N ALA A 18 -3.55 8.75 -42.19
CA ALA A 18 -4.85 8.18 -42.54
C ALA A 18 -5.52 7.59 -41.29
N ASN A 19 -6.34 8.45 -40.67
CA ASN A 19 -7.41 8.14 -39.75
C ASN A 19 -8.42 7.17 -40.40
N GLU A 20 -8.63 6.00 -39.79
CA GLU A 20 -9.93 5.38 -39.48
C GLU A 20 -9.73 3.91 -39.12
N ASN A 21 -9.83 3.59 -37.82
CA ASN A 21 -10.43 2.33 -37.37
C ASN A 21 -10.94 2.48 -35.94
N ASN A 22 -12.25 2.73 -35.87
CA ASN A 22 -13.09 2.54 -34.70
C ASN A 22 -12.89 1.13 -34.12
N GLY A 23 -12.12 1.04 -33.06
CA GLY A 23 -12.17 -0.05 -32.10
C GLY A 23 -12.33 0.59 -30.73
N THR A 24 -13.56 0.58 -30.20
CA THR A 24 -13.84 0.84 -28.79
C THR A 24 -13.07 -0.21 -27.98
N ASN A 25 -11.82 0.09 -27.66
CA ASN A 25 -11.10 -0.62 -26.61
C ASN A 25 -11.78 -0.18 -25.32
N ASP A 26 -12.85 -0.88 -24.96
CA ASP A 26 -13.34 -0.97 -23.60
C ASP A 26 -12.10 -1.02 -22.71
N GLU A 27 -11.89 0.06 -21.96
CA GLU A 27 -10.92 0.11 -20.90
C GLU A 27 -11.34 -1.00 -19.95
N VAL A 28 -10.74 -2.18 -20.11
CA VAL A 28 -10.81 -3.24 -19.14
C VAL A 28 -10.13 -2.65 -17.92
N VAL A 29 -10.93 -1.96 -17.09
CA VAL A 29 -10.57 -1.57 -15.73
C VAL A 29 -10.40 -2.89 -15.01
N MET A 30 -9.21 -3.49 -15.16
CA MET A 30 -8.79 -4.61 -14.33
C MET A 30 -8.69 -4.03 -12.94
N THR A 31 -9.75 -4.20 -12.16
CA THR A 31 -9.72 -3.94 -10.72
C THR A 31 -8.71 -4.93 -10.16
N VAL A 32 -7.45 -4.51 -10.02
CA VAL A 32 -6.40 -5.33 -9.44
C VAL A 32 -6.84 -5.62 -8.00
N GLN A 33 -7.31 -6.85 -7.75
CA GLN A 33 -7.64 -7.30 -6.41
C GLN A 33 -6.33 -7.58 -5.69
N TYR A 34 -5.99 -6.73 -4.72
CA TYR A 34 -4.82 -6.91 -3.87
C TYR A 34 -5.10 -7.92 -2.76
N THR A 35 -4.19 -8.84 -2.50
CA THR A 35 -4.34 -9.86 -1.45
C THR A 35 -4.24 -9.25 -0.05
N ASN A 36 -4.73 -9.96 0.98
CA ASN A 36 -4.60 -9.52 2.38
C ASN A 36 -3.13 -9.27 2.79
N GLU A 37 -2.20 -10.13 2.37
CA GLU A 37 -0.78 -9.93 2.66
C GLU A 37 -0.28 -8.59 2.07
N GLN A 38 -0.63 -8.32 0.80
CA GLN A 38 -0.26 -7.08 0.14
C GLN A 38 -0.80 -5.85 0.88
N ARG A 39 -2.05 -5.92 1.37
CA ARG A 39 -2.68 -4.87 2.16
C ARG A 39 -1.96 -4.64 3.48
N ILE A 40 -1.76 -5.71 4.25
CA ILE A 40 -1.14 -5.67 5.58
C ILE A 40 0.29 -5.15 5.50
N VAL A 41 1.12 -5.73 4.63
CA VAL A 41 2.52 -5.33 4.49
C VAL A 41 2.64 -3.86 4.11
N SER A 42 1.79 -3.40 3.19
CA SER A 42 1.80 -1.99 2.77
C SER A 42 1.31 -1.06 3.87
N ALA A 43 0.29 -1.45 4.62
CA ALA A 43 -0.21 -0.70 5.76
C ALA A 43 0.90 -0.53 6.83
N VAL A 44 1.65 -1.59 7.13
CA VAL A 44 2.79 -1.52 8.06
C VAL A 44 3.85 -0.54 7.56
N TRP A 45 4.25 -0.62 6.28
CA TRP A 45 5.21 0.33 5.72
C TRP A 45 4.71 1.77 5.76
N MET A 46 3.42 1.99 5.47
CA MET A 46 2.80 3.31 5.57
C MET A 46 2.82 3.87 7.00
N HIS A 47 2.55 3.03 8.00
CA HIS A 47 2.59 3.40 9.41
C HIS A 47 4.02 3.73 9.86
N GLU A 48 5.00 2.96 9.40
CA GLU A 48 6.39 3.07 9.82
C GLU A 48 7.17 4.17 9.10
N LYS A 49 6.66 4.70 7.98
CA LYS A 49 7.38 5.65 7.10
C LYS A 49 7.92 6.89 7.83
N ARG A 50 7.18 7.35 8.87
CA ARG A 50 7.57 8.50 9.71
C ARG A 50 8.76 8.21 10.62
N PHE A 51 9.02 6.94 10.94
CA PHE A 51 10.10 6.52 11.83
C PHE A 51 11.35 6.11 11.04
N ASN A 52 11.17 5.49 9.87
CA ASN A 52 12.27 5.01 9.03
C ASN A 52 12.69 5.97 7.90
N LYS A 53 12.04 7.15 7.81
CA LYS A 53 12.28 8.20 6.80
C LYS A 53 12.05 7.74 5.35
N GLN A 54 11.25 6.70 5.12
CA GLN A 54 10.86 6.30 3.76
C GLN A 54 9.86 7.28 3.15
N SER A 55 10.04 7.58 1.87
CA SER A 55 9.05 8.33 1.10
C SER A 55 7.92 7.42 0.62
N LEU A 56 6.81 8.01 0.17
CA LEU A 56 5.72 7.24 -0.45
C LEU A 56 6.19 6.55 -1.75
N GLU A 57 7.11 7.17 -2.47
CA GLU A 57 7.71 6.60 -3.68
C GLU A 57 8.51 5.34 -3.36
N ASP A 58 9.28 5.36 -2.26
CA ASP A 58 10.01 4.18 -1.78
C ASP A 58 9.06 3.04 -1.44
N ILE A 59 7.94 3.32 -0.77
CA ILE A 59 6.93 2.32 -0.43
C ILE A 59 6.34 1.69 -1.69
N ARG A 60 5.97 2.50 -2.68
CA ARG A 60 5.43 2.01 -3.97
C ARG A 60 6.46 1.17 -4.72
N LYS A 61 7.72 1.60 -4.74
CA LYS A 61 8.81 0.85 -5.35
C LYS A 61 9.04 -0.48 -4.64
N ASN A 62 9.08 -0.49 -3.31
CA ASN A 62 9.21 -1.71 -2.51
C ASN A 62 8.05 -2.68 -2.75
N PHE A 63 6.83 -2.16 -2.86
CA PHE A 63 5.65 -2.94 -3.20
C PHE A 63 5.81 -3.65 -4.56
N GLN A 64 6.16 -2.90 -5.60
CA GLN A 64 6.35 -3.46 -6.94
C GLN A 64 7.50 -4.47 -6.97
N ILE A 65 8.60 -4.19 -6.27
CA ILE A 65 9.75 -5.11 -6.16
C ILE A 65 9.35 -6.42 -5.50
N ARG A 66 8.58 -6.36 -4.40
CA ARG A 66 8.19 -7.54 -3.61
C ARG A 66 7.12 -8.37 -4.30
N PHE A 67 6.04 -7.74 -4.77
CA PHE A 67 4.85 -8.43 -5.24
C PHE A 67 4.75 -8.55 -6.77
N LYS A 68 5.68 -7.93 -7.51
CA LYS A 68 5.73 -7.97 -8.99
C LYS A 68 4.46 -7.48 -9.68
N ILE A 69 3.68 -6.64 -9.00
CA ILE A 69 2.47 -5.99 -9.53
C ILE A 69 2.52 -4.48 -9.27
N PRO A 70 1.74 -3.67 -10.00
CA PRO A 70 1.67 -2.22 -9.77
C PRO A 70 1.22 -1.88 -8.34
N ALA A 71 1.88 -0.90 -7.74
CA ALA A 71 1.51 -0.42 -6.42
C ALA A 71 0.16 0.34 -6.45
N PRO A 72 -0.63 0.26 -5.37
CA PRO A 72 -1.85 1.04 -5.26
C PRO A 72 -1.56 2.55 -5.21
N ASN A 73 -2.58 3.35 -5.47
CA ASN A 73 -2.51 4.79 -5.31
C ASN A 73 -2.36 5.19 -3.82
N THR A 74 -1.98 6.45 -3.55
CA THR A 74 -1.76 6.95 -2.17
C THR A 74 -2.96 6.74 -1.28
N LYS A 75 -4.15 7.09 -1.78
CA LYS A 75 -5.39 7.07 -1.02
C LYS A 75 -5.72 5.65 -0.56
N THR A 76 -5.52 4.66 -1.42
CA THR A 76 -5.71 3.25 -1.07
C THR A 76 -4.71 2.77 -0.02
N LEU A 77 -3.44 3.19 -0.13
CA LEU A 77 -2.41 2.87 0.87
C LEU A 77 -2.73 3.50 2.24
N GLU A 78 -3.19 4.75 2.26
CA GLU A 78 -3.65 5.44 3.48
C GLU A 78 -4.86 4.75 4.10
N GLN A 79 -5.83 4.34 3.27
CA GLN A 79 -7.00 3.60 3.75
C GLN A 79 -6.63 2.27 4.40
N TRP A 80 -5.67 1.54 3.85
CA TRP A 80 -5.22 0.27 4.46
C TRP A 80 -4.49 0.50 5.78
N GLU A 81 -3.67 1.54 5.87
CA GLU A 81 -3.02 1.94 7.12
C GLU A 81 -4.05 2.30 8.20
N GLU A 82 -5.01 3.15 7.87
CA GLU A 82 -6.07 3.57 8.79
C GLU A 82 -6.91 2.36 9.24
N GLN A 83 -7.30 1.49 8.32
CA GLN A 83 -8.09 0.31 8.63
C GLN A 83 -7.35 -0.64 9.58
N LEU A 84 -6.06 -0.89 9.33
CA LEU A 84 -5.28 -1.81 10.14
C LEU A 84 -4.97 -1.23 11.53
N PHE A 85 -4.47 0.00 11.60
CA PHE A 85 -3.93 0.56 12.85
C PHE A 85 -4.93 1.37 13.66
N SER A 86 -5.93 1.99 13.02
CA SER A 86 -6.95 2.78 13.74
C SER A 86 -8.19 1.95 14.04
N LYS A 87 -8.58 1.04 13.12
CA LYS A 87 -9.83 0.27 13.24
C LYS A 87 -9.62 -1.19 13.62
N GLY A 88 -8.37 -1.68 13.62
CA GLY A 88 -8.06 -3.08 13.90
C GLY A 88 -8.64 -4.06 12.87
N LYS A 89 -8.93 -3.60 11.65
CA LYS A 89 -9.60 -4.39 10.60
C LYS A 89 -8.70 -4.57 9.39
N ILE A 90 -8.61 -5.80 8.89
CA ILE A 90 -8.07 -6.09 7.56
C ILE A 90 -9.29 -6.18 6.64
N VAL A 91 -9.51 -5.20 5.77
CA VAL A 91 -10.64 -5.29 4.83
C VAL A 91 -10.36 -6.44 3.88
N THR A 92 -11.19 -7.47 3.98
CA THR A 92 -11.29 -8.60 3.06
C THR A 92 -12.44 -8.32 2.09
N ASP A 93 -12.23 -8.70 0.85
CA ASP A 93 -13.15 -8.49 -0.26
C ASP A 93 -14.39 -9.38 -0.08
N GLU A 94 -15.55 -8.79 -0.39
CA GLU A 94 -16.81 -9.42 -0.83
C GLU A 94 -17.83 -9.96 0.18
N LYS A 95 -17.57 -10.06 1.49
CA LYS A 95 -18.66 -10.39 2.46
C LYS A 95 -18.69 -9.63 3.78
N GLY A 96 -17.72 -8.75 4.07
CA GLY A 96 -17.81 -7.87 5.25
C GLY A 96 -18.08 -8.59 6.58
N GLU A 97 -17.78 -9.89 6.68
CA GLU A 97 -17.86 -10.59 7.95
C GLU A 97 -16.68 -10.14 8.81
N VAL A 98 -17.03 -9.24 9.73
CA VAL A 98 -16.24 -8.92 10.91
C VAL A 98 -16.04 -10.24 11.65
N ILE A 99 -14.80 -10.75 11.67
CA ILE A 99 -14.42 -11.71 12.70
C ILE A 99 -14.45 -10.92 14.01
N GLY A 100 -15.47 -11.20 14.81
CA GLY A 100 -15.96 -10.40 15.92
C GLY A 100 -14.89 -9.94 16.91
N ASP A 101 -15.07 -8.70 17.34
CA ASP A 101 -15.18 -8.29 18.74
C ASP A 101 -14.32 -9.12 19.70
N ASN A 102 -13.06 -8.70 19.86
CA ASN A 102 -12.41 -8.86 21.14
C ASN A 102 -12.12 -7.46 21.70
N GLU A 103 -13.19 -6.77 22.06
CA GLU A 103 -13.16 -5.76 23.11
C GLU A 103 -12.85 -6.47 24.43
N ASN A 104 -11.60 -6.93 24.57
CA ASN A 104 -11.11 -7.25 25.89
C ASN A 104 -10.82 -5.93 26.59
N SER A 105 -11.90 -5.42 27.20
CA SER A 105 -11.92 -4.52 28.34
C SER A 105 -10.61 -4.59 29.12
N ILE A 106 -9.77 -3.58 28.98
CA ILE A 106 -8.92 -3.16 30.09
C ILE A 106 -9.68 -1.99 30.70
N ASP A 107 -10.72 -2.35 31.43
CA ASP A 107 -11.30 -1.48 32.45
C ASP A 107 -10.18 -1.12 33.44
N GLN A 108 -9.95 0.19 33.55
CA GLN A 108 -9.80 0.88 34.83
C GLN A 108 -9.13 0.08 35.96
N LEU A 109 -7.81 0.14 36.03
CA LEU A 109 -7.16 0.14 37.35
C LEU A 109 -7.10 1.60 37.81
N SER A 110 -8.20 2.03 38.40
CA SER A 110 -8.28 3.24 39.21
C SER A 110 -7.34 3.15 40.41
N ASP A 111 -6.65 4.25 40.64
CA ASP A 111 -5.82 4.56 41.80
C ASP A 111 -6.57 4.37 43.14
N GLU A 112 -6.17 3.42 43.97
CA GLU A 112 -6.31 3.42 45.45
C GLU A 112 -5.22 2.47 46.00
N ASN A 113 -4.14 2.92 46.64
CA ASN A 113 -4.14 3.51 47.97
C ASN A 113 -2.83 4.28 48.22
N SER A 114 -2.98 5.59 48.41
CA SER A 114 -2.02 6.47 49.07
C SER A 114 -2.56 6.76 50.47
N SER A 115 -1.89 6.27 51.51
CA SER A 115 -1.81 6.84 52.87
C SER A 115 -1.00 5.84 53.70
N ASP A 116 0.24 6.13 54.08
CA ASP A 116 0.62 6.98 55.22
C ASP A 116 -0.09 6.55 56.51
N GLU A 117 0.33 5.40 57.05
CA GLU A 117 0.15 5.09 58.47
C GLU A 117 1.34 5.71 59.23
N ASP A 118 1.02 6.87 59.79
CA ASP A 118 1.82 7.67 60.69
C ASP A 118 1.99 6.99 62.07
N VAL A 119 3.02 7.45 62.76
CA VAL A 119 3.60 6.95 64.00
C VAL A 119 2.64 6.99 65.18
N SER A 120 2.74 6.03 66.11
CA SER A 120 2.42 6.24 67.54
C SER A 120 3.24 5.33 68.46
N ASP A 121 3.83 5.98 69.47
CA ASP A 121 4.80 5.60 70.54
C ASP A 121 4.89 4.15 71.05
#